data_AF-M5PDS6-F1
#
_entry.id   AF-M5PDS6-F1
#
_cell.length_a   1.000
_cell.length_b   1.000
_cell.length_c   1.000
_cell.angle_alpha   90.00
_cell.angle_beta   90.00
_cell.angle_gamma   90.00
#
_symmetry.space_group_name_H-M   'P 1'
#
loop_
_entity.id
_entity.type
_entity.pdbx_description
1 polymer ?
#
loop_
_entity_poly.entity_id
_entity_poly.type
_entity_poly.pdbx_seq_one_letter_code
_entity_poly.pdbx_strand_id
1 'polypeptide(L)' 'MRAYYYNFFHGMYEFRNGEYTKAITYYKKAERKIPTISDKIEKAEFYFKLSEVYYHMKMTHISMHYAELSYNI' A
#
# COMPACT_ATOMS: atom_id res chain seq x y z
N MET A 1 8.68 -10.43 7.87
CA MET A 1 8.36 -9.21 8.63
C MET A 1 9.30 -8.03 8.38
N ARG A 2 10.61 -8.06 8.71
CA ARG A 2 11.48 -6.85 8.58
C ARG A 2 11.46 -6.19 7.20
N ALA A 3 11.53 -7.01 6.13
CA ALA A 3 11.46 -6.51 4.77
C ALA A 3 10.08 -5.91 4.42
N TYR A 4 8.98 -6.40 5.00
CA TYR A 4 7.65 -5.84 4.78
C TYR A 4 7.59 -4.41 5.35
N TYR A 5 7.89 -4.25 6.63
CA TYR A 5 7.87 -2.94 7.28
C TYR A 5 8.84 -1.95 6.64
N TYR A 6 10.04 -2.40 6.28
CA TYR A 6 10.99 -1.56 5.56
C TYR A 6 10.38 -1.00 4.26
N ASN A 7 9.81 -1.86 3.42
CA ASN A 7 9.21 -1.42 2.16
C ASN A 7 7.93 -0.59 2.40
N PHE A 8 7.11 -0.93 3.40
CA PHE A 8 5.89 -0.20 3.72
C PHE A 8 6.20 1.24 4.18
N PHE A 9 7.06 1.41 5.19
CA PHE A 9 7.43 2.73 5.68
C PHE A 9 8.23 3.53 4.65
N HIS A 10 9.05 2.88 3.84
CA HIS A 10 9.77 3.59 2.78
C HIS A 10 8.82 4.05 1.67
N GLY A 11 7.80 3.26 1.33
CA GLY A 11 6.70 3.67 0.45
C GLY A 11 5.94 4.88 0.98
N MET A 12 5.66 4.92 2.29
CA MET A 12 5.03 6.09 2.94
C MET A 12 5.92 7.34 2.90
N TYR A 13 7.23 7.17 3.09
CA TYR A 13 8.19 8.27 3.01
C TYR A 13 8.24 8.88 1.61
N GLU A 14 8.38 8.05 0.56
CA GLU A 14 8.36 8.51 -0.83
C GLU A 14 7.02 9.17 -1.19
N PHE A 15 5.90 8.62 -0.70
CA PHE A 15 4.58 9.22 -0.88
C PHE A 15 4.49 10.62 -0.28
N ARG A 16 5.00 10.82 0.95
CA ARG A 16 5.06 12.14 1.60
C ARG A 16 5.94 13.14 0.85
N ASN A 17 6.97 12.65 0.17
CA ASN A 17 7.85 13.48 -0.67
C ASN A 17 7.25 13.80 -2.05
N GLY A 18 6.06 13.26 -2.38
CA GLY A 18 5.43 13.43 -3.70
C GLY A 18 5.96 12.48 -4.79
N GLU A 19 6.84 11.54 -4.43
CA GLU A 19 7.50 10.60 -5.34
C GLU A 19 6.64 9.33 -5.54
N TYR A 20 5.45 9.51 -6.14
CA TYR A 20 4.43 8.46 -6.20
C TYR A 20 4.87 7.17 -6.91
N THR A 21 5.66 7.28 -7.98
CA THR A 21 6.20 6.12 -8.72
C THR A 21 7.14 5.27 -7.85
N LYS A 22 7.97 5.91 -7.02
CA LYS A 22 8.84 5.21 -6.06
C LYS A 22 8.01 4.61 -4.94
N ALA A 23 7.02 5.35 -4.44
CA ALA A 23 6.10 4.85 -3.42
C ALA A 23 5.41 3.55 -3.87
N ILE A 24 4.84 3.50 -5.07
CA ILE A 24 4.25 2.27 -5.64
C ILE A 24 5.27 1.13 -5.70
N THR A 25 6.49 1.42 -6.16
CA THR A 25 7.53 0.40 -6.28
C THR A 25 7.81 -0.28 -4.94
N TYR A 26 7.89 0.51 -3.86
CA TYR A 26 8.06 -0.01 -2.51
C TYR A 26 6.82 -0.73 -1.99
N TYR A 27 5.62 -0.16 -2.17
CA TYR A 27 4.39 -0.84 -1.79
C TYR A 27 4.21 -2.19 -2.50
N LYS A 28 4.55 -2.30 -3.79
CA LYS A 28 4.51 -3.57 -4.54
C LYS A 28 5.48 -4.61 -3.98
N LYS A 29 6.66 -4.20 -3.49
CA LYS A 29 7.59 -5.09 -2.78
C LYS A 29 7.02 -5.56 -1.45
N ALA A 30 6.34 -4.68 -0.72
CA ALA A 30 5.65 -5.03 0.53
C ALA A 30 4.44 -5.94 0.30
N GLU A 31 3.66 -5.72 -0.77
CA GLU A 31 2.47 -6.49 -1.14
C GLU A 31 2.78 -7.99 -1.26
N ARG A 32 3.96 -8.35 -1.80
CA ARG A 32 4.42 -9.75 -1.90
C ARG A 32 4.55 -10.47 -0.56
N LYS A 33 4.60 -9.74 0.55
CA LYS A 33 4.70 -10.27 1.92
C LYS A 33 3.38 -10.23 2.66
N ILE A 34 2.32 -9.65 2.11
CA ILE A 34 0.98 -9.59 2.71
C ILE A 34 0.43 -10.98 3.09
N PRO A 35 0.58 -12.05 2.28
CA PRO A 35 0.09 -13.37 2.66
C PRO A 35 0.70 -13.92 3.96
N THR A 36 1.87 -13.41 4.36
CA THR A 36 2.58 -13.83 5.59
C THR A 36 2.11 -13.09 6.84
N ILE A 37 1.30 -12.04 6.69
CA ILE A 37 0.74 -11.26 7.81
C ILE A 37 -0.54 -11.96 8.25
N SER A 38 -0.69 -12.23 9.54
CA SER A 38 -1.91 -12.82 10.10
C SER A 38 -2.92 -11.76 10.53
N ASP A 39 -2.45 -10.56 10.89
CA ASP A 39 -3.29 -9.46 11.34
C ASP A 39 -4.10 -8.88 10.18
N LYS A 40 -5.42 -8.90 10.35
CA LYS A 40 -6.38 -8.36 9.38
C LYS A 40 -6.35 -6.84 9.35
N ILE A 41 -6.22 -6.18 10.50
CA ILE A 41 -6.22 -4.72 10.59
C ILE A 41 -5.00 -4.17 9.85
N GLU A 42 -3.85 -4.80 10.03
CA GLU A 42 -2.61 -4.44 9.33
C GLU A 42 -2.73 -4.61 7.80
N LYS A 43 -3.40 -5.68 7.33
CA LYS A 43 -3.67 -5.86 5.90
C LYS A 43 -4.62 -4.79 5.35
N ALA A 44 -5.67 -4.47 6.09
CA ALA A 44 -6.62 -3.42 5.70
C ALA A 44 -5.90 -2.07 5.60
N GLU A 45 -5.11 -1.70 6.61
CA GLU A 45 -4.32 -0.46 6.60
C GLU A 45 -3.37 -0.41 5.39
N PHE A 46 -2.70 -1.51 5.07
CA PHE A 46 -1.84 -1.60 3.90
C PHE A 46 -2.60 -1.29 2.60
N TYR A 47 -3.74 -1.95 2.37
CA TYR A 47 -4.52 -1.75 1.16
C TYR A 47 -5.11 -0.34 1.08
N PHE A 48 -5.55 0.21 2.22
CA PHE A 48 -6.02 1.58 2.29
C PHE A 48 -4.92 2.57 1.87
N LYS A 49 -3.71 2.44 2.42
CA LYS A 49 -2.56 3.29 2.07
C LYS A 49 -2.16 3.16 0.60
N LEU A 50 -2.24 1.95 0.03
CA LEU A 50 -1.99 1.75 -1.39
C LEU A 50 -3.08 2.41 -2.25
N SER A 51 -4.34 2.37 -1.82
CA SER A 51 -5.46 3.05 -2.48
C SER A 51 -5.29 4.57 -2.52
N GLU A 52 -4.77 5.18 -1.44
CA GLU A 52 -4.46 6.62 -1.38
C GLU A 52 -3.41 7.00 -2.43
N VAL A 53 -2.34 6.23 -2.56
CA VAL A 53 -1.27 6.49 -3.54
C VAL A 53 -1.83 6.47 -4.96
N TYR A 54 -2.62 5.45 -5.30
CA TYR A 54 -3.27 5.35 -6.61
C TYR A 54 -4.31 6.45 -6.85
N TYR A 55 -4.99 6.93 -5.80
CA TYR A 55 -5.90 8.08 -5.88
C TYR A 55 -5.14 9.35 -6.28
N HIS A 56 -4.02 9.63 -5.63
CA HIS A 56 -3.19 10.80 -5.94
C HIS A 56 -2.61 10.75 -7.36
N MET A 57 -2.32 9.56 -7.88
CA MET A 57 -1.90 9.35 -9.26
C MET A 57 -3.03 9.38 -10.30
N LYS A 58 -4.27 9.69 -9.87
CA LYS A 58 -5.47 9.70 -10.73
C LYS A 58 -5.78 8.35 -11.37
N MET A 59 -5.27 7.25 -10.82
CA MET A 59 -5.60 5.88 -11.22
C MET A 59 -6.84 5.43 -10.45
N THR A 60 -7.97 6.06 -10.72
CA THR A 60 -9.23 5.92 -9.95
C THR A 60 -9.74 4.49 -9.89
N HIS A 61 -9.72 3.74 -10.99
CA HIS A 61 -10.15 2.34 -11.01
C HIS A 61 -9.32 1.45 -10.07
N ILE A 62 -8.00 1.65 -10.05
CA ILE A 62 -7.09 0.85 -9.20
C ILE A 62 -7.23 1.28 -7.74
N SER A 63 -7.37 2.59 -7.50
CA SER A 63 -7.62 3.11 -6.16
C SER A 63 -8.90 2.52 -5.56
N MET A 64 -10.01 2.54 -6.30
CA MET A 64 -11.28 1.95 -5.82
C MET A 64 -11.15 0.46 -5.53
N HIS A 65 -10.48 -0.30 -6.39
CA HIS A 65 -10.24 -1.73 -6.17
C HIS A 65 -9.51 -1.98 -4.83
N TYR A 66 -8.47 -1.22 -4.52
CA TYR A 66 -7.74 -1.38 -3.26
C TYR A 66 -8.52 -0.86 -2.05
N ALA A 67 -9.34 0.17 -2.21
CA ALA A 67 -10.24 0.63 -1.16
C ALA A 67 -11.29 -0.44 -0.81
N GLU A 68 -11.86 -1.10 -1.82
CA GLU A 68 -12.77 -2.24 -1.62
C GLU A 68 -12.09 -3.41 -0.94
N LEU A 69 -10.85 -3.76 -1.33
CA LEU A 69 -10.07 -4.79 -0.65
C LEU A 69 -9.85 -4.45 0.84
N SER A 70 -9.53 -3.20 1.15
CA SER A 70 -9.39 -2.75 2.53
C SER A 70 -10.71 -2.84 3.32
N TYR A 71 -11.83 -2.51 2.68
CA TYR A 71 -13.14 -2.49 3.32
C TYR A 71 -13.65 -3.90 3.67
N ASN A 72 -13.27 -4.91 2.89
CA ASN A 72 -13.79 -6.28 2.97
C ASN A 72 -12.99 -7.24 3.89
N ILE A 73 -11.99 -6.76 4.64
CA ILE A 73 -11.09 -7.60 5.48
C ILE A 73 -11.63 -7.80 6.91
#